data_AF-A0A9P1GGP4-F1
#
_entry.id   AF-A0A9P1GGP4-F1
#
_cell.length_a   1.000
_cell.length_b   1.000
_cell.length_c   1.000
_cell.angle_alpha   90.00
_cell.angle_beta   90.00
_cell.angle_gamma   90.00
#
_symmetry.space_group_name_H-M   'P 1'
#
loop_
_entity.id
_entity.type
_entity.pdbx_description
1 polymer ?
#
loop_
_entity_poly.entity_id
_entity_poly.type
_entity_poly.pdbx_seq_one_letter_code
_entity_poly.pdbx_strand_id
1 'polypeptide(L)'
;PRLWLLLAGLELCFADWTVASGACRVDSDGCLQSPRYPSSYRNSQNCEVTVADGNSKSINVKAFDTETGYDILEVNGRQYSGTAGPNDVVPSGTITWSSDYSITAGGWRLCLQELCSFGC
;
A
#
# COMPACT_ATOMS: atom_id res chain seq x y z
N PRO A 1 29.20 -23.27 25.56
CA PRO A 1 30.07 -22.08 25.46
C PRO A 1 29.83 -21.37 24.11
N ARG A 2 28.78 -20.56 23.93
CA ARG A 2 28.61 -19.15 24.37
C ARG A 2 29.83 -18.27 24.06
N LEU A 3 29.53 -17.11 23.44
CA LEU A 3 30.39 -16.02 22.93
C LEU A 3 30.90 -16.32 21.51
N TRP A 4 30.48 -15.55 20.49
CA TRP A 4 30.54 -14.09 20.45
C TRP A 4 29.23 -13.40 19.99
N LEU A 5 28.79 -12.46 20.83
CA LEU A 5 27.98 -11.23 20.64
C LEU A 5 26.97 -11.15 19.46
N LEU A 6 25.66 -11.10 19.74
CA LEU A 6 24.88 -9.90 20.13
C LEU A 6 24.79 -8.84 19.01
N LEU A 7 23.85 -9.04 18.10
CA LEU A 7 23.03 -7.95 17.58
C LEU A 7 21.66 -8.05 18.24
N ALA A 8 21.56 -7.49 19.45
CA ALA A 8 20.28 -7.21 20.07
C ALA A 8 19.57 -6.13 19.23
N GLY A 9 18.33 -6.39 18.82
CA GLY A 9 17.35 -5.32 18.53
C GLY A 9 17.39 -4.67 17.14
N LEU A 10 17.77 -5.39 16.08
CA LEU A 10 17.65 -4.88 14.72
C LEU A 10 16.75 -5.76 13.84
N GLU A 11 15.61 -6.19 14.38
CA GLU A 11 14.48 -6.59 13.54
C GLU A 11 13.84 -5.29 13.08
N LEU A 12 14.47 -4.67 12.07
CA LEU A 12 13.93 -3.50 11.41
C LEU A 12 12.54 -3.91 10.92
N CYS A 13 11.51 -3.27 11.45
CA CYS A 13 10.12 -3.44 11.04
C CYS A 13 9.93 -2.96 9.59
N PHE A 14 10.63 -3.55 8.62
CA PHE A 14 10.37 -3.33 7.21
C PHE A 14 9.13 -4.14 6.87
N ALA A 15 7.97 -3.52 7.07
CA ALA A 15 6.83 -3.93 6.29
C ALA A 15 7.01 -3.27 4.93
N ASP A 16 7.15 -4.11 3.92
CA ASP A 16 7.29 -3.69 2.53
C ASP A 16 6.07 -4.17 1.74
N TRP A 17 5.73 -3.37 0.72
CA TRP A 17 4.78 -3.77 -0.30
C TRP A 17 5.45 -4.67 -1.31
N THR A 18 4.78 -5.75 -1.70
CA THR A 18 5.18 -6.59 -2.83
C THR A 18 4.09 -6.60 -3.87
N VAL A 19 4.38 -6.08 -5.07
CA VAL A 19 3.43 -6.15 -6.20
C VAL A 19 3.46 -7.59 -6.72
N ALA A 20 2.42 -8.35 -6.43
CA ALA A 20 2.30 -9.75 -6.86
C ALA A 20 1.97 -9.84 -8.35
N SER A 21 1.12 -8.95 -8.86
CA SER A 21 0.73 -8.91 -10.27
C SER A 21 0.23 -7.52 -10.70
N GLY A 22 0.19 -7.28 -12.02
CA GLY A 22 -0.39 -6.09 -12.61
C GLY A 22 0.51 -4.86 -12.64
N ALA A 23 -0.10 -3.67 -12.71
CA ALA A 23 0.59 -2.44 -13.12
C ALA A 23 0.93 -1.46 -11.98
N CYS A 24 0.61 -1.80 -10.73
CA CYS A 24 0.96 -0.98 -9.57
C CYS A 24 2.47 -0.96 -9.33
N ARG A 25 2.94 0.04 -8.58
CA ARG A 25 4.36 0.27 -8.37
C ARG A 25 4.64 0.64 -6.93
N VAL A 26 5.84 0.32 -6.45
CA VAL A 26 6.39 0.86 -5.21
C VAL A 26 7.43 1.90 -5.61
N ASP A 27 7.33 3.10 -5.05
CA ASP A 27 8.29 4.17 -5.31
C ASP A 27 9.58 4.05 -4.48
N SER A 28 10.51 4.97 -4.68
CA SER A 28 11.78 5.01 -3.95
C SER A 28 11.63 5.28 -2.46
N ASP A 29 10.50 5.81 -2.03
CA ASP A 29 10.19 6.09 -0.62
C ASP A 29 9.49 4.90 0.05
N GLY A 30 9.32 3.77 -0.67
CA GLY A 30 8.62 2.59 -0.15
C GLY A 30 7.10 2.74 -0.14
N CYS A 31 6.53 3.68 -0.89
CA CYS A 31 5.09 3.85 -0.95
C CYS A 31 4.50 3.15 -2.18
N LEU A 32 3.40 2.43 -1.97
CA LEU A 32 2.62 1.81 -3.03
C LEU A 32 1.82 2.86 -3.79
N GLN A 33 1.78 2.74 -5.11
CA GLN A 33 1.15 3.71 -5.99
C GLN A 33 0.30 3.02 -7.06
N SER A 34 -0.81 3.67 -7.41
CA SER A 34 -1.60 3.32 -8.59
C SER A 34 -0.74 3.42 -9.85
N PRO A 35 -1.09 2.71 -10.93
CA PRO A 35 -0.31 2.79 -12.16
C PRO A 35 -0.21 4.24 -12.65
N ARG A 36 1.01 4.66 -13.01
CA ARG A 36 1.35 5.98 -13.56
C ARG A 36 1.25 7.18 -12.59
N TYR A 37 0.91 6.98 -11.31
CA TYR A 37 0.94 8.07 -10.32
C TYR A 37 2.30 8.82 -10.38
N PRO A 38 2.33 10.17 -10.32
CA PRO A 38 1.22 11.11 -10.04
C PRO A 38 0.36 11.48 -11.25
N SER A 39 0.55 10.85 -12.42
CA SER A 39 -0.39 10.96 -13.54
C SER A 39 -1.59 10.03 -13.34
N SER A 40 -2.69 10.34 -14.02
CA SER A 40 -3.87 9.50 -13.99
C SER A 40 -3.59 8.05 -14.43
N TYR A 41 -4.20 7.11 -13.72
CA TYR A 41 -4.28 5.72 -14.16
C TYR A 41 -5.06 5.64 -15.48
N ARG A 42 -5.02 4.47 -16.13
CA ARG A 42 -5.81 4.17 -17.33
C ARG A 42 -6.94 3.22 -16.98
N ASN A 43 -7.95 3.20 -17.83
CA ASN A 43 -9.05 2.25 -17.79
C ASN A 43 -8.52 0.81 -17.88
N SER A 44 -9.27 -0.12 -17.30
CA SER A 44 -9.02 -1.57 -17.33
C SER A 44 -7.65 -1.98 -16.79
N GLN A 45 -7.08 -1.19 -15.89
CA GLN A 45 -5.88 -1.55 -15.15
C GLN A 45 -6.25 -2.25 -13.85
N ASN A 46 -5.43 -3.23 -13.48
CA ASN A 46 -5.54 -3.91 -12.21
C ASN A 46 -4.15 -4.25 -11.66
N CYS A 47 -4.12 -4.53 -10.37
CA CYS A 47 -2.96 -5.11 -9.72
C CYS A 47 -3.36 -5.83 -8.43
N GLU A 48 -2.51 -6.76 -8.02
CA GLU A 48 -2.56 -7.40 -6.72
C GLU A 48 -1.25 -7.11 -5.99
N VAL A 49 -1.38 -6.79 -4.71
CA VAL A 49 -0.27 -6.40 -3.85
C VAL A 49 -0.39 -7.14 -2.55
N THR A 50 0.71 -7.66 -2.04
CA THR A 50 0.79 -8.24 -0.71
C THR A 50 1.63 -7.36 0.19
N VAL A 51 1.37 -7.45 1.49
CA VAL A 51 2.20 -6.86 2.54
C VAL A 51 2.88 -7.98 3.31
N ALA A 52 4.07 -7.72 3.86
CA ALA A 52 4.80 -8.69 4.67
C ALA A 52 3.94 -9.31 5.78
N ASP A 53 4.10 -10.62 6.00
CA ASP A 53 3.45 -11.33 7.09
C ASP A 53 3.80 -10.71 8.44
N GLY A 54 2.80 -10.54 9.31
CA GLY A 54 2.98 -9.90 10.61
C GLY A 54 3.10 -8.38 10.57
N ASN A 55 2.80 -7.73 9.44
CA ASN A 55 2.72 -6.28 9.36
C ASN A 55 1.79 -5.68 10.43
N SER A 56 2.33 -4.74 11.19
CA SER A 56 1.61 -3.94 12.19
C SER A 56 1.57 -2.45 11.83
N LYS A 57 2.18 -2.03 10.71
CA LYS A 57 2.13 -0.65 10.22
C LYS A 57 0.78 -0.37 9.57
N SER A 58 0.16 0.75 9.92
CA SER A 58 -1.05 1.23 9.27
C SER A 58 -0.72 2.01 7.99
N ILE A 59 -1.69 2.15 7.09
CA ILE A 59 -1.55 2.96 5.88
C ILE A 59 -1.62 4.44 6.23
N ASN A 60 -0.65 5.21 5.74
CA ASN A 60 -0.70 6.67 5.62
C ASN A 60 -1.01 7.04 4.16
N VAL A 61 -2.24 7.50 3.92
CA VAL A 61 -2.68 7.90 2.58
C VAL A 61 -2.04 9.26 2.24
N LYS A 62 -1.22 9.30 1.19
CA LYS A 62 -0.63 10.55 0.68
C LYS A 62 -1.49 11.19 -0.40
N ALA A 63 -2.17 10.38 -1.19
CA ALA A 63 -3.15 10.81 -2.18
C ALA A 63 -4.15 9.69 -2.43
N PHE A 64 -5.41 10.06 -2.67
CA PHE A 64 -6.45 9.14 -3.07
C PHE A 64 -7.51 9.90 -3.86
N ASP A 65 -7.55 9.66 -5.17
CA ASP A 65 -8.48 10.27 -6.11
C ASP A 65 -8.80 9.26 -7.21
N THR A 66 -9.97 8.63 -7.10
CA THR A 66 -10.46 7.60 -8.03
C THR A 66 -11.90 7.88 -8.46
N GLU A 67 -12.39 7.22 -9.51
CA GLU A 67 -13.81 7.26 -9.83
C GLU A 67 -14.64 6.67 -8.67
N THR A 68 -15.59 7.44 -8.16
CA THR A 68 -16.38 7.05 -6.98
C THR A 68 -17.35 5.92 -7.35
N GLY A 69 -17.22 4.78 -6.67
CA GLY A 69 -18.11 3.62 -6.82
C GLY A 69 -17.77 2.67 -7.97
N TYR A 70 -16.75 2.98 -8.79
CA TYR A 70 -16.39 2.18 -9.98
C TYR A 70 -14.93 1.72 -9.95
N ASP A 71 -14.01 2.61 -9.59
CA ASP A 71 -12.60 2.29 -9.48
C ASP A 71 -12.23 1.97 -8.03
N ILE A 72 -11.97 0.69 -7.79
CA ILE A 72 -11.98 0.11 -6.44
C ILE A 72 -10.57 -0.31 -6.02
N LEU A 73 -10.15 0.20 -4.87
CA LEU A 73 -9.09 -0.39 -4.05
C LEU A 73 -9.73 -1.21 -2.94
N GLU A 74 -9.37 -2.48 -2.81
CA GLU A 74 -9.81 -3.34 -1.72
C GLU A 74 -8.66 -3.63 -0.75
N VAL A 75 -8.89 -3.35 0.54
CA VAL A 75 -7.94 -3.64 1.63
C VAL A 75 -8.71 -4.34 2.74
N ASN A 76 -8.24 -5.51 3.19
CA ASN A 76 -8.89 -6.33 4.21
C ASN A 76 -10.37 -6.66 3.88
N GLY A 77 -10.70 -6.89 2.61
CA GLY A 77 -12.08 -7.13 2.15
C GLY A 77 -12.99 -5.89 2.19
N ARG A 78 -12.46 -4.70 2.50
CA ARG A 78 -13.20 -3.43 2.44
C ARG A 78 -12.79 -2.65 1.20
N GLN A 79 -13.81 -2.16 0.49
CA GLN A 79 -13.66 -1.39 -0.75
C GLN A 79 -13.56 0.12 -0.48
N TYR A 80 -12.68 0.78 -1.22
CA TYR A 80 -12.41 2.22 -1.18
C TYR A 80 -12.44 2.78 -2.60
N SER A 81 -13.08 3.93 -2.77
CA SER A 81 -13.15 4.67 -4.03
C SER A 81 -13.43 6.16 -3.77
N GLY A 82 -13.34 7.00 -4.81
CA GLY A 82 -13.50 8.44 -4.68
C GLY A 82 -12.29 9.07 -4.01
N THR A 83 -12.53 9.89 -3.00
CA THR A 83 -11.46 10.62 -2.27
C THR A 83 -11.18 10.06 -0.87
N ALA A 84 -11.94 9.04 -0.44
CA ALA A 84 -11.81 8.43 0.88
C ALA A 84 -11.00 7.13 0.79
N GLY A 85 -9.68 7.24 0.94
CA GLY A 85 -8.76 6.10 0.97
C GLY A 85 -8.68 5.37 2.32
N PRO A 86 -7.95 4.24 2.40
CA PRO A 86 -7.81 3.41 3.59
C PRO A 86 -6.83 3.99 4.63
N ASN A 87 -7.02 5.24 5.06
CA ASN A 87 -6.12 5.85 6.06
C ASN A 87 -6.25 5.17 7.43
N ASP A 88 -5.11 4.98 8.10
CA ASP A 88 -4.95 4.31 9.40
C ASP A 88 -5.41 2.84 9.45
N VAL A 89 -5.65 2.22 8.28
CA VAL A 89 -5.94 0.79 8.17
C VAL A 89 -4.65 0.01 8.22
N VAL A 90 -4.54 -1.01 9.07
CA VAL A 90 -3.44 -1.98 9.03
C VAL A 90 -3.76 -3.02 7.96
N PRO A 91 -3.07 -3.01 6.80
CA PRO A 91 -3.31 -3.97 5.75
C PRO A 91 -2.83 -5.35 6.18
N SER A 92 -3.60 -6.36 5.79
CA SER A 92 -3.31 -7.78 6.01
C SER A 92 -3.75 -8.56 4.77
N GLY A 93 -2.91 -9.50 4.34
CA GLY A 93 -3.18 -10.30 3.13
C GLY A 93 -3.08 -9.49 1.83
N THR A 94 -3.86 -9.92 0.84
CA THR A 94 -3.86 -9.35 -0.51
C THR A 94 -4.70 -8.08 -0.58
N ILE A 95 -4.09 -7.03 -1.14
CA ILE A 95 -4.73 -5.79 -1.59
C ILE A 95 -4.96 -5.89 -3.09
N THR A 96 -6.13 -5.50 -3.55
CA THR A 96 -6.45 -5.48 -4.98
C THR A 96 -6.85 -4.09 -5.43
N TRP A 97 -6.44 -3.73 -6.64
CA TRP A 97 -6.86 -2.51 -7.31
C TRP A 97 -7.42 -2.87 -8.68
N SER A 98 -8.53 -2.25 -9.06
CA SER A 98 -9.07 -2.33 -10.41
C SER A 98 -9.75 -1.03 -10.81
N SER A 99 -9.52 -0.61 -12.05
CA SER A 99 -10.27 0.46 -12.70
C SER A 99 -11.23 -0.09 -13.76
N ASP A 100 -12.35 0.58 -13.99
CA ASP A 100 -13.38 0.17 -14.95
C ASP A 100 -13.02 0.53 -16.41
N TYR A 101 -14.00 0.64 -17.31
CA TYR A 101 -13.78 0.97 -18.73
C TYR A 101 -13.83 2.46 -19.07
N SER A 102 -14.13 3.36 -18.10
CA SER A 102 -14.29 4.79 -18.31
C SER A 102 -13.58 5.62 -17.23
N ILE A 103 -14.03 6.87 -17.03
CA ILE A 103 -13.52 7.96 -16.16
C ILE A 103 -12.25 7.64 -15.34
N THR A 104 -11.20 8.44 -15.54
CA THR A 104 -9.95 8.31 -14.76
C THR A 104 -9.69 9.54 -13.92
N ALA A 105 -8.99 9.35 -12.81
CA ALA A 105 -8.65 10.40 -11.86
C ALA A 105 -7.15 10.37 -11.50
N GLY A 106 -6.71 11.15 -10.50
CA GLY A 106 -5.30 11.29 -10.15
C GLY A 106 -4.62 10.02 -9.62
N GLY A 107 -5.41 9.02 -9.22
CA GLY A 107 -4.92 7.78 -8.63
C GLY A 107 -4.60 7.91 -7.15
N TRP A 108 -3.74 7.04 -6.64
CA TRP A 108 -3.47 6.96 -5.21
C TRP A 108 -2.00 6.66 -4.90
N ARG A 109 -1.57 7.10 -3.72
CA ARG A 109 -0.26 6.81 -3.12
C ARG A 109 -0.43 6.50 -1.64
N LEU A 110 -0.02 5.32 -1.25
CA LEU A 110 -0.16 4.75 0.09
C LEU A 110 1.22 4.42 0.64
N CYS A 111 1.59 5.04 1.76
CA CYS A 111 2.79 4.68 2.49
C CYS A 111 2.39 3.88 3.73
N LEU A 112 3.30 3.08 4.28
CA LEU A 112 3.10 2.55 5.63
C LEU A 112 3.56 3.58 6.65
N GLN A 113 2.85 3.72 7.76
CA GLN A 113 3.27 4.56 8.88
C GLN A 113 4.54 3.96 9.48
N GLU A 114 5.57 4.78 9.62
CA GLU A 114 6.72 4.37 10.41
C GLU A 114 6.28 4.16 11.85
N LEU A 115 6.35 2.91 12.31
CA LEU A 115 6.26 2.63 13.72
C LEU A 115 7.49 3.26 14.35
N CYS A 116 7.23 4.25 15.19
CA CYS A 116 8.20 5.07 15.92
C CYS A 116 9.53 4.33 16.09
N SER A 117 10.56 4.71 15.32
CA SER A 117 11.91 4.36 15.68
C SER A 117 12.18 5.02 17.04
N PHE A 118 12.48 4.19 18.04
CA PHE A 118 12.82 4.50 19.44
C PHE A 118 11.66 4.53 20.45
N GLY A 119 11.32 3.34 20.97
CA GLY A 119 10.95 3.17 22.38
C GLY A 119 9.54 2.68 22.66
N CYS A 120 9.38 1.36 22.73
CA CYS A 120 8.64 0.70 23.80
C CYS A 120 9.66 -0.07 24.66
#